data_AF-A0A2E8HLV2-F1
#
_entry.id   AF-A0A2E8HLV2-F1
#
_cell.length_a   1.000
_cell.length_b   1.000
_cell.length_c   1.000
_cell.angle_alpha   90.00
_cell.angle_beta   90.00
_cell.angle_gamma   90.00
#
_symmetry.space_group_name_H-M   'P 1'
#
loop_
_entity.id
_entity.type
_entity.pdbx_description
1 polymer ?
#
loop_
_entity_poly.entity_id
_entity_poly.type
_entity_poly.pdbx_seq_one_letter_code
_entity_poly.pdbx_strand_id
1 'polypeptide(L)'
;MILVQGDRSTMIEKDLEFHQKIWSMADHRLLKSVLDGFRVQIAAFLRSDVVEDEDEEDLVRGCEPHSPILDSIRNKDSDMAAQHMISSLAIFANRVLDSFKQSK
;
A
#
# COMPACT_ATOMS: atom_id res chain seq x y z
N MET A 1 25.59 13.00 -9.26
CA MET A 1 24.97 11.67 -9.38
C MET A 1 25.01 11.05 -8.00
N ILE A 2 23.93 11.18 -7.24
CA ILE A 2 23.79 10.63 -5.88
C ILE A 2 22.41 9.97 -5.90
N LEU A 3 22.38 8.64 -5.86
CA LEU A 3 21.19 7.90 -5.50
C LEU A 3 20.95 8.24 -4.02
N VAL A 4 19.88 8.99 -3.77
CA VAL A 4 19.49 9.42 -2.43
C VAL A 4 18.90 8.19 -1.73
N GLN A 5 19.30 7.94 -0.48
CA GLN A 5 18.63 7.03 0.45
C GLN A 5 17.12 7.04 0.22
N GLY A 6 16.51 5.87 0.05
CA GLY A 6 15.11 5.70 -0.34
C GLY A 6 14.18 6.70 0.33
N ASP A 7 13.52 7.54 -0.47
CA ASP A 7 12.60 8.55 0.02
C ASP A 7 11.28 7.89 0.46
N ARG A 8 11.24 7.47 1.73
CA ARG A 8 10.07 6.88 2.39
C ARG A 8 8.81 7.74 2.20
N SER A 9 8.96 9.06 2.20
CA SER A 9 7.81 9.97 2.03
C SER A 9 7.26 9.87 0.61
N THR A 10 8.13 9.88 -0.39
CA THR A 10 7.74 9.66 -1.79
C THR A 10 7.14 8.28 -2.00
N MET A 11 7.70 7.23 -1.37
CA MET A 11 7.15 5.87 -1.48
C MET A 11 5.70 5.82 -0.97
N ILE A 12 5.43 6.34 0.23
CA ILE A 12 4.09 6.38 0.82
C ILE A 12 3.13 7.20 -0.04
N GLU A 13 3.59 8.32 -0.62
CA GLU A 13 2.78 9.11 -1.54
C GLU A 13 2.42 8.30 -2.80
N LYS A 14 3.38 7.57 -3.37
CA LYS A 14 3.18 6.75 -4.58
C LYS A 14 2.28 5.54 -4.32
N ASP A 15 2.41 4.91 -3.17
CA ASP A 15 1.53 3.84 -2.71
C ASP A 15 0.07 4.32 -2.61
N LEU A 16 -0.14 5.46 -1.97
CA LEU A 16 -1.46 6.06 -1.87
C LEU A 16 -2.02 6.46 -3.25
N GLU A 17 -1.19 7.04 -4.12
CA GLU A 17 -1.57 7.40 -5.50
C GLU A 17 -1.99 6.16 -6.30
N PHE A 18 -1.28 5.04 -6.13
CA PHE A 18 -1.59 3.76 -6.77
C PHE A 18 -3.00 3.28 -6.39
N HIS A 19 -3.31 3.21 -5.10
CA HIS A 19 -4.63 2.78 -4.64
C HIS A 19 -5.75 3.73 -5.07
N GLN A 20 -5.51 5.03 -5.01
CA GLN A 20 -6.48 6.03 -5.48
C GLN A 20 -6.82 5.91 -6.96
N LYS A 21 -5.85 5.56 -7.80
CA LYS A 21 -6.10 5.29 -9.22
C LYS A 21 -7.01 4.09 -9.40
N ILE A 22 -6.75 2.97 -8.70
CA ILE A 22 -7.61 1.78 -8.74
C ILE A 22 -9.04 2.11 -8.31
N TRP A 23 -9.22 2.82 -7.18
CA TRP A 23 -10.56 3.18 -6.70
C TRP A 23 -11.31 4.09 -7.68
N SER A 24 -10.58 4.98 -8.36
CA SER A 24 -11.16 5.88 -9.36
C SER A 24 -11.61 5.14 -10.62
N MET A 25 -11.03 3.97 -10.93
CA MET A 25 -11.48 3.11 -12.04
C MET A 25 -12.83 2.43 -11.77
N ALA A 26 -13.26 2.33 -10.52
CA ALA A 26 -14.56 1.72 -10.18
C ALA A 26 -15.77 2.60 -10.52
N ASP A 27 -15.55 3.87 -10.90
CA ASP A 27 -16.57 4.87 -11.24
C ASP A 27 -17.73 4.99 -10.22
N HIS A 28 -17.47 4.67 -8.96
CA HIS A 28 -18.48 4.61 -7.91
C HIS A 28 -18.28 5.74 -6.89
N ARG A 29 -18.99 6.85 -7.08
CA ARG A 29 -18.82 8.10 -6.30
C ARG A 29 -18.92 7.94 -4.78
N LEU A 30 -19.91 7.20 -4.28
CA LEU A 30 -20.08 7.01 -2.83
C LEU A 30 -18.92 6.22 -2.22
N LEU A 31 -18.59 5.07 -2.82
CA LEU A 31 -17.42 4.27 -2.45
C LEU A 31 -16.14 5.11 -2.46
N LYS A 32 -15.90 5.89 -3.52
CA LYS A 32 -14.75 6.78 -3.58
C LYS A 32 -14.73 7.79 -2.43
N SER A 33 -15.87 8.42 -2.13
CA SER A 33 -15.97 9.37 -1.01
C SER A 33 -15.66 8.74 0.34
N VAL A 34 -16.09 7.48 0.56
CA VAL A 34 -15.80 6.75 1.79
C VAL A 34 -14.30 6.45 1.89
N LEU A 35 -13.70 5.96 0.81
CA LEU A 35 -12.26 5.64 0.74
C LEU A 35 -11.39 6.88 0.90
N ASP A 36 -11.76 7.99 0.26
CA ASP A 36 -11.06 9.27 0.40
C ASP A 36 -11.14 9.80 1.85
N GLY A 37 -12.23 9.49 2.58
CA GLY A 37 -12.38 9.80 4.01
C GLY A 37 -11.42 9.03 4.92
N PHE A 38 -10.91 7.86 4.49
CA PHE A 38 -9.92 7.07 5.22
C PHE A 38 -8.47 7.41 4.84
N ARG A 39 -8.26 8.31 3.88
CA ARG A 39 -6.93 8.61 3.33
C ARG A 39 -5.89 8.96 4.40
N VAL A 40 -6.27 9.77 5.39
CA VAL A 40 -5.34 10.20 6.46
C VAL A 40 -4.94 9.02 7.34
N GLN A 41 -5.90 8.17 7.68
CA GLN A 41 -5.72 6.97 8.49
C GLN A 41 -4.86 5.95 7.73
N ILE A 42 -5.13 5.74 6.44
CA ILE A 42 -4.33 4.88 5.56
C ILE A 42 -2.89 5.41 5.49
N ALA A 43 -2.69 6.71 5.27
CA ALA A 43 -1.34 7.27 5.22
C ALA A 43 -0.60 7.19 6.57
N ALA A 44 -1.32 7.31 7.69
CA ALA A 44 -0.73 7.13 9.02
C ALA A 44 -0.32 5.68 9.26
N PHE A 45 -1.17 4.75 8.84
CA PHE A 45 -0.93 3.31 8.89
C PHE A 45 0.26 2.89 8.01
N LEU A 46 0.35 3.41 6.78
CA LEU A 46 1.51 3.24 5.89
C LEU A 46 2.81 3.73 6.52
N ARG A 47 2.79 4.92 7.13
CA ARG A 47 3.97 5.44 7.85
C ARG A 47 4.42 4.52 8.98
N SER A 48 3.51 3.89 9.71
CA SER A 48 3.85 3.02 10.84
C SER A 48 4.52 1.72 10.43
N ASP A 49 4.28 1.21 9.22
CA ASP A 49 4.96 0.02 8.70
C ASP A 49 6.37 0.37 8.19
N VAL A 50 6.49 1.48 7.47
CA VAL A 50 7.73 1.92 6.82
C VAL A 50 8.75 2.51 7.82
N VAL A 51 8.34 2.77 9.08
CA VAL A 51 9.26 3.20 10.14
C VAL A 51 10.23 2.09 10.54
N GLU A 52 9.83 0.82 10.40
CA GLU A 52 10.67 -0.35 10.72
C GLU A 52 11.59 -0.76 9.55
N ASP A 53 11.37 -0.23 8.35
CA ASP A 53 12.20 -0.54 7.17
C ASP A 53 13.55 0.18 7.30
N GLU A 54 14.59 -0.53 7.71
CA GLU A 54 15.91 0.05 8.00
C GLU A 54 16.65 0.46 6.72
N ASP A 55 16.50 -0.32 5.64
CA ASP A 55 17.26 -0.19 4.40
C ASP A 55 16.39 -0.13 3.12
N GLU A 56 17.01 0.22 1.99
CA GLU A 56 16.35 0.34 0.67
C GLU A 56 15.72 -0.99 0.21
N GLU A 57 16.32 -2.13 0.55
CA GLU A 57 15.76 -3.44 0.21
C GLU A 57 14.40 -3.70 0.86
N ASP A 58 14.19 -3.19 2.08
CA ASP A 58 12.92 -3.36 2.80
C ASP A 58 11.81 -2.52 2.16
N LEU A 59 12.14 -1.29 1.73
CA LEU A 59 11.23 -0.44 0.96
C LEU A 59 10.81 -1.09 -0.38
N VAL A 60 11.76 -1.74 -1.06
CA VAL A 60 11.49 -2.48 -2.31
C VAL A 60 10.57 -3.67 -2.03
N ARG A 61 10.85 -4.46 -0.99
CA ARG A 61 9.99 -5.59 -0.57
C ARG A 61 8.58 -5.13 -0.18
N GLY A 62 8.44 -3.95 0.42
CA GLY A 62 7.14 -3.34 0.71
C GLY A 62 6.29 -3.10 -0.56
N CYS A 63 6.95 -2.87 -1.70
CA CYS A 63 6.28 -2.59 -2.98
C CYS A 63 5.95 -3.85 -3.81
N GLU A 64 6.64 -4.97 -3.59
CA GLU A 64 6.46 -6.23 -4.35
C GLU A 64 4.99 -6.71 -4.46
N PRO A 65 4.14 -6.59 -3.42
CA PRO A 65 2.75 -7.06 -3.49
C PRO A 65 1.87 -6.33 -4.52
N HIS A 66 2.32 -5.20 -5.08
CA HIS A 66 1.58 -4.48 -6.12
C HIS A 66 1.65 -5.13 -7.50
N SER A 67 2.73 -5.85 -7.83
CA SER A 67 2.89 -6.43 -9.17
C SER A 67 1.79 -7.44 -9.49
N PRO A 68 1.46 -8.41 -8.62
CA PRO A 68 0.38 -9.36 -8.89
C PRO A 68 -0.98 -8.69 -9.07
N ILE A 69 -1.27 -7.62 -8.31
CA ILE A 69 -2.51 -6.83 -8.44
C ILE A 69 -2.59 -6.21 -9.83
N LEU A 70 -1.51 -5.56 -10.27
CA LEU A 70 -1.42 -4.93 -11.60
C LEU A 70 -1.58 -5.95 -12.73
N ASP A 71 -0.94 -7.11 -12.60
CA ASP A 71 -1.00 -8.15 -13.62
C ASP A 71 -2.41 -8.75 -13.72
N SER A 72 -3.09 -8.98 -12.59
CA SER A 72 -4.51 -9.40 -12.60
C SER A 72 -5.42 -8.34 -13.23
N ILE A 73 -5.22 -7.05 -12.92
CA ILE A 73 -5.98 -5.95 -13.55
C ILE A 73 -5.73 -5.92 -15.06
N ARG A 74 -4.48 -6.04 -15.51
CA ARG A 74 -4.12 -6.07 -16.94
C ARG A 74 -4.77 -7.25 -17.67
N ASN A 75 -4.85 -8.40 -17.01
CA ASN A 75 -5.48 -9.60 -17.53
C ASN A 75 -7.01 -9.61 -17.38
N LYS A 76 -7.60 -8.55 -16.83
CA LYS A 76 -9.04 -8.41 -16.56
C LYS A 76 -9.59 -9.50 -15.62
N ASP A 77 -8.75 -10.01 -14.73
CA ASP A 77 -9.14 -10.98 -13.70
C ASP A 77 -9.42 -10.24 -12.39
N SER A 78 -10.67 -9.79 -12.24
CA SER A 78 -11.09 -9.00 -11.08
C SER A 78 -11.04 -9.79 -9.77
N ASP A 79 -11.30 -11.10 -9.83
CA ASP A 79 -11.36 -11.96 -8.65
C ASP A 79 -9.95 -12.18 -8.10
N MET A 80 -8.98 -12.46 -8.97
CA MET A 80 -7.58 -12.54 -8.57
C MET A 80 -7.03 -11.20 -8.11
N ALA A 81 -7.39 -10.09 -8.76
CA ALA A 81 -6.98 -8.76 -8.31
C ALA A 81 -7.49 -8.46 -6.89
N ALA A 82 -8.75 -8.80 -6.61
CA ALA A 82 -9.33 -8.66 -5.28
C ALA A 82 -8.65 -9.57 -4.25
N GLN A 83 -8.38 -10.84 -4.61
CA GLN A 83 -7.69 -11.78 -3.73
C GLN A 83 -6.28 -11.31 -3.36
N HIS A 84 -5.52 -10.78 -4.34
CA HIS A 84 -4.20 -10.20 -4.09
C HIS A 84 -4.29 -8.96 -3.18
N MET A 85 -5.25 -8.06 -3.41
CA MET A 85 -5.47 -6.88 -2.56
C MET A 85 -5.76 -7.28 -1.10
N ILE A 86 -6.65 -8.25 -0.89
CA ILE A 86 -7.01 -8.74 0.46
C ILE A 86 -5.79 -9.37 1.14
N SER A 87 -5.02 -10.18 0.41
CA SER A 87 -3.81 -10.81 0.93
C SER A 87 -2.76 -9.76 1.35
N SER A 88 -2.53 -8.74 0.51
CA SER A 88 -1.58 -7.66 0.81
C SER A 88 -2.00 -6.86 2.04
N LEU A 89 -3.29 -6.52 2.16
CA LEU A 89 -3.82 -5.83 3.34
C LEU A 89 -3.66 -6.65 4.62
N ALA A 90 -3.88 -7.96 4.57
CA ALA A 90 -3.72 -8.83 5.74
C ALA A 90 -2.26 -8.92 6.20
N ILE A 91 -1.32 -9.07 5.26
CA ILE A 91 0.12 -9.07 5.57
C ILE A 91 0.51 -7.76 6.23
N PHE A 92 0.12 -6.64 5.63
CA PHE A 92 0.44 -5.31 6.12
C PHE A 92 -0.17 -5.06 7.52
N ALA A 93 -1.42 -5.45 7.73
CA ALA A 93 -2.06 -5.33 9.05
C ALA A 93 -1.32 -6.13 10.14
N ASN A 94 -0.84 -7.34 9.82
CA ASN A 94 -0.07 -8.12 10.78
C ASN A 94 1.26 -7.45 11.14
N ARG A 95 1.99 -6.89 10.16
CA ARG A 95 3.26 -6.18 10.42
C ARG A 95 3.06 -4.99 11.35
N VAL A 96 2.06 -4.15 11.08
CA VAL A 96 1.75 -3.01 11.95
C VAL A 96 1.34 -3.46 13.35
N LEU A 97 0.54 -4.53 13.47
CA LEU A 97 0.18 -5.06 14.78
C LEU A 97 1.41 -5.60 15.54
N ASP A 98 2.36 -6.19 14.83
CA ASP A 98 3.59 -6.71 15.42
C ASP A 98 4.57 -5.60 15.83
N SER A 99 4.67 -4.49 15.09
CA SER A 99 5.46 -3.33 15.51
C SER A 99 4.92 -2.68 16.79
N PHE A 100 3.58 -2.62 16.94
CA PHE A 100 2.96 -2.17 18.19
C PHE A 100 3.22 -3.09 19.39
N LYS A 101 3.37 -4.41 19.17
CA LYS A 101 3.70 -5.35 20.26
C LYS A 101 5.14 -5.22 20.72
N GLN A 102 6.06 -4.89 19.81
CA GLN A 102 7.50 -4.74 20.10
C GLN A 102 7.84 -3.38 20.74
N SER A 103 6.96 -2.38 20.59
CA SER A 103 7.10 -1.05 21.19
C SER A 103 6.73 -0.96 22.69
N LYS A 104 6.55 -2.10 23.38
CA LYS A 104 6.26 -2.20 24.83
C LYS A 104 7.39 -2.88 25.57
#